data_AF-A0A1F1EB04-F1
#
_entry.id   AF-A0A1F1EB04-F1
#
_cell.length_a   1.000
_cell.length_b   1.000
_cell.length_c   1.000
_cell.angle_alpha   90.00
_cell.angle_beta   90.00
_cell.angle_gamma   90.00
#
_symmetry.space_group_name_H-M   'P 1'
#
loop_
_entity.id
_entity.type
_entity.pdbx_description
1 polymer ?
#
loop_
_entity_poly.entity_id
_entity_poly.type
_entity_poly.pdbx_seq_one_letter_code
_entity_poly.pdbx_strand_id
1 'polypeptide(L)'
;MAEYYALGAGLPTLRPEIGKNPPLTLREFVETLRGQLTHRDGQLLDLLLLREDNRALVALLYDRPIPEPQVPYVVGPDKLRRLVNAAERGMITSEMVGEELHFDPKTYPSYLVDFIYEYRHDQEIDRPAEHFYEDILDNYYFRYVMKRGDKFVRTWVSFDRSIRLVLAAITIKRHDLDARRLIVGDSELVRLLRSGNWHDISFLEEGEVVQKVLQISEEEDLSAREHRIDQLKWEYLDSLTFADTFSIDTMLAYLLKLQMLSRWSSLDAEIGKSRFREIIDQLNHESRSDLEKFRAEAKRHNRL
;
A
#
# COMPACT_ATOMS: atom_id res chain seq x y z
N MET A 1 21.48 -19.42 9.48
CA MET A 1 20.46 -18.74 8.67
C MET A 1 20.04 -19.72 7.60
N ALA A 2 18.77 -19.75 7.21
CA ALA A 2 18.39 -20.51 6.03
C ALA A 2 18.91 -19.76 4.81
N GLU A 3 19.57 -20.46 3.91
CA GLU A 3 20.09 -19.88 2.69
C GLU A 3 19.16 -20.27 1.55
N TYR A 4 18.66 -19.28 0.82
CA TYR A 4 17.61 -19.42 -0.18
C TYR A 4 18.17 -19.67 -1.59
N TYR A 5 19.34 -20.32 -1.69
CA TYR A 5 20.09 -20.51 -2.94
C TYR A 5 19.24 -21.09 -4.08
N ALA A 6 18.49 -22.16 -3.81
CA ALA A 6 17.69 -22.85 -4.83
C ALA A 6 16.54 -21.98 -5.35
N LEU A 7 15.89 -21.23 -4.45
CA LEU A 7 14.85 -20.28 -4.83
C LEU A 7 15.44 -19.10 -5.59
N GLY A 8 16.43 -18.42 -5.01
CA GLY A 8 17.04 -17.22 -5.57
C GLY A 8 17.65 -17.46 -6.96
N ALA A 9 18.27 -18.62 -7.20
CA ALA A 9 18.81 -18.97 -8.51
C ALA A 9 17.73 -19.24 -9.57
N GLY A 10 16.52 -19.61 -9.16
CA GLY A 10 15.39 -19.86 -10.05
C GLY A 10 14.51 -18.63 -10.33
N LEU A 11 14.72 -17.53 -9.60
CA LEU A 11 13.91 -16.33 -9.76
C LEU A 11 14.32 -15.53 -11.00
N PRO A 12 13.35 -15.07 -11.82
CA PRO A 12 13.62 -14.16 -12.92
C PRO A 12 14.25 -12.85 -12.42
N THR A 13 15.26 -12.34 -13.14
CA THR A 13 15.80 -11.01 -12.87
C THR A 13 14.72 -9.95 -13.13
N LEU A 14 14.42 -9.15 -12.10
CA LEU A 14 13.50 -8.04 -12.21
C LEU A 14 14.19 -6.81 -12.82
N ARG A 15 13.48 -6.08 -13.68
CA ARG A 15 13.95 -4.81 -14.25
C ARG A 15 12.90 -3.73 -14.00
N PRO A 16 13.30 -2.51 -13.64
CA PRO A 16 12.37 -1.40 -13.42
C PRO A 16 11.88 -0.84 -14.77
N GLU A 17 11.05 -1.59 -15.50
CA GLU A 17 10.51 -1.20 -16.81
C GLU A 17 8.98 -1.04 -16.76
N ILE A 18 8.47 0.09 -17.25
CA ILE A 18 7.02 0.41 -17.36
C ILE A 18 6.38 -0.45 -18.47
N GLY A 19 5.10 -0.82 -18.32
CA GLY A 19 4.32 -1.47 -19.38
C GLY A 19 4.62 -2.95 -19.61
N LYS A 20 5.55 -3.53 -18.85
CA LYS A 20 5.83 -4.97 -18.90
C LYS A 20 5.15 -5.70 -17.77
N ASN A 21 4.45 -6.77 -18.11
CA ASN A 21 3.90 -7.68 -17.12
C ASN A 21 5.03 -8.26 -16.28
N PRO A 22 4.87 -8.36 -14.95
CA PRO A 22 5.82 -9.04 -14.10
C PRO A 22 6.07 -10.48 -14.59
N PRO A 23 7.29 -11.00 -14.48
CA PRO A 23 7.62 -12.34 -14.95
C PRO A 23 7.02 -13.46 -14.09
N LEU A 24 6.50 -13.12 -12.91
CA LEU A 24 5.90 -14.01 -11.93
C LEU A 24 4.77 -13.25 -11.22
N THR A 25 3.66 -13.92 -10.90
CA THR A 25 2.62 -13.26 -10.10
C THR A 25 3.04 -13.17 -8.62
N LEU A 26 2.56 -12.15 -7.93
CA LEU A 26 2.81 -11.97 -6.50
C LEU A 26 2.33 -13.16 -5.66
N ARG A 27 1.20 -13.77 -6.03
CA ARG A 27 0.65 -14.95 -5.35
C ARG A 27 1.54 -16.17 -5.51
N GLU A 28 1.93 -16.49 -6.74
CA GLU A 28 2.83 -17.61 -7.02
C GLU A 28 4.18 -17.44 -6.31
N PHE A 29 4.71 -16.22 -6.29
CA PHE A 29 5.95 -15.94 -5.57
C PHE A 29 5.81 -16.19 -4.06
N VAL A 30 4.75 -15.65 -3.44
CA VAL A 30 4.51 -15.84 -1.99
C VAL A 30 4.30 -17.31 -1.65
N GLU A 31 3.52 -18.05 -2.44
CA GLU A 31 3.29 -19.49 -2.22
C GLU A 31 4.59 -20.29 -2.34
N THR A 32 5.40 -20.01 -3.36
CA THR A 32 6.70 -20.65 -3.56
C THR A 32 7.66 -20.34 -2.41
N LEU A 33 7.72 -19.08 -1.99
CA LEU A 33 8.58 -18.64 -0.90
C LEU A 33 8.18 -19.33 0.40
N ARG A 34 6.88 -19.33 0.76
CA ARG A 34 6.37 -19.97 1.98
C ARG A 34 6.75 -21.44 2.11
N GLY A 35 6.85 -22.18 1.00
CA GLY A 35 7.28 -23.59 1.00
C GLY A 35 8.73 -23.80 1.47
N GLN A 36 9.54 -22.74 1.51
CA GLN A 36 10.97 -22.80 1.85
C GLN A 36 11.35 -21.97 3.08
N LEU A 37 10.44 -21.14 3.60
CA LEU A 37 10.73 -20.28 4.74
C LEU A 37 10.87 -21.08 6.04
N THR A 38 11.82 -20.66 6.87
CA THR A 38 11.78 -21.02 8.30
C THR A 38 10.58 -20.36 8.96
N HIS A 39 10.18 -20.85 10.15
CA HIS A 39 9.12 -20.21 10.92
C HIS A 39 9.41 -18.72 11.21
N ARG A 40 10.67 -18.38 11.52
CA ARG A 40 11.09 -17.00 11.80
C ARG A 40 10.98 -16.12 10.55
N ASP A 41 11.42 -16.62 9.41
CA ASP A 41 11.42 -15.86 8.15
C ASP A 41 9.98 -15.70 7.61
N GLY A 42 9.13 -16.70 7.85
CA GLY A 42 7.68 -16.62 7.65
C GLY A 42 7.05 -15.44 8.38
N GLN A 43 7.44 -15.20 9.63
CA GLN A 43 6.94 -14.05 10.40
C GLN A 43 7.38 -12.71 9.80
N LEU A 44 8.58 -12.61 9.23
CA LEU A 44 9.06 -11.40 8.57
C LEU A 44 8.26 -11.11 7.28
N LEU A 45 7.97 -12.15 6.50
CA LEU A 45 7.07 -12.05 5.35
C LEU A 45 5.69 -11.59 5.78
N ASP A 46 5.10 -12.23 6.80
CA ASP A 46 3.76 -11.89 7.29
C ASP A 46 3.68 -10.42 7.72
N LEU A 47 4.72 -9.87 8.36
CA LEU A 47 4.76 -8.45 8.71
C LEU A 47 4.57 -7.53 7.51
N LEU A 48 5.13 -7.86 6.33
CA LEU A 48 4.95 -7.05 5.12
C LEU A 48 3.56 -7.25 4.50
N LEU A 49 3.02 -8.47 4.56
CA LEU A 49 1.72 -8.83 3.96
C LEU A 49 0.52 -8.29 4.74
N LEU A 50 0.67 -8.01 6.04
CA LEU A 50 -0.37 -7.45 6.91
C LEU A 50 -0.94 -6.10 6.42
N ARG A 51 -0.26 -5.41 5.50
CA ARG A 51 -0.79 -4.21 4.86
C ARG A 51 -2.07 -4.49 4.06
N GLU A 52 -2.21 -5.67 3.45
CA GLU A 52 -3.45 -6.03 2.75
C GLU A 52 -4.59 -6.27 3.75
N ASP A 53 -4.29 -6.93 4.89
CA ASP A 53 -5.28 -7.09 5.97
C ASP A 53 -5.74 -5.72 6.51
N ASN A 54 -4.85 -4.73 6.64
CA ASN A 54 -5.23 -3.37 7.04
C ASN A 54 -6.21 -2.73 6.05
N ARG A 55 -5.96 -2.86 4.73
CA ARG A 55 -6.85 -2.34 3.69
C ARG A 55 -8.21 -3.03 3.73
N ALA A 56 -8.23 -4.34 3.92
CA ALA A 56 -9.47 -5.09 4.06
C ALA A 56 -10.24 -4.68 5.32
N LEU A 57 -9.56 -4.45 6.44
CA LEU A 57 -10.19 -4.01 7.69
C LEU A 57 -10.84 -2.63 7.53
N VAL A 58 -10.13 -1.66 6.95
CA VAL A 58 -10.67 -0.33 6.66
C VAL A 58 -11.89 -0.43 5.74
N ALA A 59 -11.83 -1.24 4.69
CA ALA A 59 -12.96 -1.44 3.78
C ALA A 59 -14.18 -2.01 4.53
N LEU A 60 -13.98 -2.99 5.42
CA LEU A 60 -15.03 -3.54 6.28
C LEU A 60 -15.65 -2.49 7.20
N LEU A 61 -14.83 -1.65 7.85
CA LEU A 61 -15.31 -0.64 8.79
C LEU A 61 -16.17 0.45 8.13
N TYR A 62 -15.88 0.79 6.88
CA TYR A 62 -16.63 1.78 6.12
C TYR A 62 -17.69 1.17 5.19
N ASP A 63 -18.00 -0.12 5.33
CA ASP A 63 -18.93 -0.87 4.46
C ASP A 63 -18.64 -0.71 2.96
N ARG A 64 -17.35 -0.73 2.61
CA ARG A 64 -16.86 -0.65 1.23
C ARG A 64 -16.52 -2.04 0.68
N PRO A 65 -16.54 -2.25 -0.65
CA PRO A 65 -16.04 -3.47 -1.25
C PRO A 65 -14.59 -3.75 -0.83
N ILE A 66 -14.35 -4.98 -0.37
CA ILE A 66 -13.01 -5.41 0.02
C ILE A 66 -12.17 -5.54 -1.26
N PRO A 67 -11.00 -4.87 -1.34
CA PRO A 67 -10.13 -4.99 -2.49
C PRO A 67 -9.68 -6.44 -2.71
N GLU A 68 -9.57 -6.86 -3.96
CA GLU A 68 -8.91 -8.12 -4.27
C GLU A 68 -7.41 -7.97 -3.98
N PRO A 69 -6.82 -8.82 -3.11
CA PRO A 69 -5.46 -8.60 -2.70
C PRO A 69 -4.50 -9.16 -3.76
N GLN A 70 -3.44 -8.42 -4.08
CA GLN A 70 -2.43 -8.90 -5.03
C GLN A 70 -1.51 -9.97 -4.40
N VAL A 71 -1.38 -9.95 -3.08
CA VAL A 71 -0.67 -10.95 -2.27
C VAL A 71 -1.67 -11.65 -1.33
N PRO A 72 -1.39 -12.86 -0.84
CA PRO A 72 -2.26 -13.51 0.14
C PRO A 72 -2.42 -12.68 1.42
N TYR A 73 -3.64 -12.64 1.96
CA TYR A 73 -3.89 -12.16 3.32
C TYR A 73 -3.21 -13.04 4.36
N VAL A 74 -2.82 -12.44 5.49
CA VAL A 74 -2.32 -13.17 6.67
C VAL A 74 -3.50 -13.57 7.56
N VAL A 75 -4.41 -12.63 7.84
CA VAL A 75 -5.58 -12.87 8.70
C VAL A 75 -6.78 -13.29 7.86
N GLY A 76 -7.10 -12.49 6.84
CA GLY A 76 -8.15 -12.74 5.88
C GLY A 76 -9.50 -12.09 6.23
N PRO A 77 -10.32 -11.72 5.22
CA PRO A 77 -11.58 -10.99 5.39
C PRO A 77 -12.56 -11.64 6.37
N ASP A 78 -12.70 -12.96 6.35
CA ASP A 78 -13.66 -13.67 7.21
C ASP A 78 -13.32 -13.53 8.69
N LYS A 79 -12.03 -13.60 9.02
CA LYS A 79 -11.55 -13.43 10.40
C LYS A 79 -11.62 -11.97 10.82
N LEU A 80 -11.25 -11.04 9.94
CA LEU A 80 -11.40 -9.60 10.21
C LEU A 80 -12.88 -9.24 10.46
N ARG A 81 -13.83 -9.83 9.72
CA ARG A 81 -15.26 -9.63 9.97
C ARG A 81 -15.69 -10.17 11.34
N ARG A 82 -15.15 -11.31 11.78
CA ARG A 82 -15.39 -11.82 13.15
C ARG A 82 -14.86 -10.86 14.21
N LEU A 83 -13.69 -10.26 13.97
CA LEU A 83 -13.12 -9.26 14.87
C LEU A 83 -14.03 -8.02 14.96
N VAL A 84 -14.46 -7.46 13.83
CA VAL A 84 -15.40 -6.33 13.77
C VAL A 84 -16.71 -6.66 14.50
N ASN A 85 -17.35 -7.79 14.18
CA ASN A 85 -18.62 -8.20 14.79
C ASN A 85 -18.50 -8.47 16.30
N ALA A 86 -17.32 -8.89 16.79
CA ALA A 86 -17.08 -9.03 18.22
C ALA A 86 -16.98 -7.65 18.88
N ALA A 87 -16.24 -6.73 18.26
CA ALA A 87 -16.12 -5.36 18.74
C ALA A 87 -17.48 -4.64 18.82
N GLU A 88 -18.34 -4.82 17.82
CA GLU A 88 -19.71 -4.29 17.79
C GLU A 88 -20.61 -4.82 18.92
N ARG A 89 -20.35 -6.04 19.38
CA ARG A 89 -21.10 -6.66 20.48
C ARG A 89 -20.53 -6.31 21.86
N GLY A 90 -19.60 -5.36 21.94
CA GLY A 90 -18.92 -4.97 23.19
C GLY A 90 -18.05 -6.08 23.78
N MET A 91 -17.67 -7.06 22.97
CA MET A 91 -16.91 -8.22 23.42
C MET A 91 -15.41 -7.90 23.54
N ILE A 92 -14.91 -6.89 22.84
CA ILE A 92 -13.53 -6.42 22.97
C ILE A 92 -13.50 -5.31 24.04
N THR A 93 -12.91 -5.58 25.20
CA THR A 93 -12.75 -4.59 26.28
C THR A 93 -11.27 -4.30 26.55
N SER A 94 -10.96 -3.13 27.14
CA SER A 94 -9.58 -2.73 27.50
C SER A 94 -8.88 -3.73 28.44
N GLU A 95 -9.64 -4.55 29.17
CA GLU A 95 -9.13 -5.53 30.13
C GLU A 95 -9.22 -6.97 29.60
N MET A 96 -9.99 -7.22 28.53
CA MET A 96 -10.24 -8.54 27.93
C MET A 96 -9.53 -8.74 26.57
N VAL A 97 -8.41 -8.05 26.33
CA VAL A 97 -7.45 -8.48 25.30
C VAL A 97 -6.85 -9.87 25.65
N GLY A 98 -7.18 -10.42 26.83
CA GLY A 98 -6.57 -11.63 27.40
C GLY A 98 -7.40 -12.92 27.49
N GLU A 99 -8.66 -12.95 27.97
CA GLU A 99 -9.14 -14.24 28.55
C GLU A 99 -10.56 -14.73 28.20
N GLU A 100 -11.52 -13.93 27.72
CA GLU A 100 -12.87 -14.43 27.40
C GLU A 100 -13.25 -14.41 25.91
N LEU A 101 -12.52 -13.67 25.06
CA LEU A 101 -12.43 -13.97 23.62
C LEU A 101 -11.01 -14.37 23.30
N HIS A 102 -10.82 -15.64 22.98
CA HIS A 102 -9.55 -16.15 22.49
C HIS A 102 -9.27 -15.62 21.07
N PHE A 103 -9.00 -14.32 20.93
CA PHE A 103 -8.26 -13.80 19.78
C PHE A 103 -6.80 -14.21 19.97
N ASP A 104 -6.49 -15.46 19.60
CA ASP A 104 -5.13 -15.98 19.66
C ASP A 104 -4.18 -15.00 18.94
N PRO A 105 -3.12 -14.49 19.61
CA PRO A 105 -2.13 -13.62 18.99
C PRO A 105 -1.45 -14.24 17.76
N LYS A 106 -1.51 -15.57 17.58
CA LYS A 106 -1.07 -16.24 16.34
C LYS A 106 -2.01 -16.01 15.17
N THR A 107 -3.29 -15.73 15.45
CA THR A 107 -4.33 -15.53 14.45
C THR A 107 -4.61 -14.05 14.20
N TYR A 108 -4.59 -13.23 15.25
CA TYR A 108 -4.85 -11.79 15.16
C TYR A 108 -3.64 -11.01 15.68
N PRO A 109 -2.92 -10.27 14.82
CA PRO A 109 -1.93 -9.31 15.26
C PRO A 109 -2.54 -8.35 16.29
N SER A 110 -1.86 -8.16 17.42
CA SER A 110 -2.39 -7.41 18.56
C SER A 110 -2.82 -5.98 18.17
N TYR A 111 -2.08 -5.33 17.26
CA TYR A 111 -2.40 -3.97 16.84
C TYR A 111 -3.75 -3.84 16.13
N LEU A 112 -4.26 -4.90 15.50
CA LEU A 112 -5.60 -4.88 14.90
C LEU A 112 -6.68 -4.88 15.97
N VAL A 113 -6.45 -5.63 17.06
CA VAL A 113 -7.36 -5.68 18.21
C VAL A 113 -7.34 -4.33 18.94
N ASP A 114 -6.15 -3.79 19.20
CA ASP A 114 -5.96 -2.47 19.83
C ASP A 114 -6.64 -1.36 19.03
N PHE A 115 -6.43 -1.34 17.71
CA PHE A 115 -7.04 -0.37 16.81
C PHE A 115 -8.57 -0.48 16.77
N ILE A 116 -9.11 -1.70 16.68
CA ILE A 116 -10.56 -1.89 16.62
C ILE A 116 -11.23 -1.49 17.93
N TYR A 117 -10.57 -1.75 19.06
CA TYR A 117 -11.03 -1.28 20.36
C TYR A 117 -11.12 0.26 20.40
N GLU A 118 -10.07 0.95 19.98
CA GLU A 118 -10.06 2.43 19.92
C GLU A 118 -11.09 2.98 18.94
N TYR A 119 -11.18 2.41 17.73
CA TYR A 119 -12.18 2.77 16.73
C TYR A 119 -13.60 2.69 17.31
N ARG A 120 -13.93 1.59 18.01
CA ARG A 120 -15.25 1.41 18.62
C ARG A 120 -15.50 2.40 19.74
N HIS A 121 -14.51 2.63 20.59
CA HIS A 121 -14.61 3.61 21.66
C HIS A 121 -14.95 5.00 21.10
N ASP A 122 -14.29 5.42 20.02
CA ASP A 122 -14.58 6.69 19.34
C ASP A 122 -16.02 6.79 18.84
N GLN A 123 -16.53 5.71 18.24
CA GLN A 123 -17.92 5.66 17.77
C GLN A 123 -18.93 5.72 18.93
N GLU A 124 -18.63 5.11 20.07
CA GLU A 124 -19.55 5.05 21.22
C GLU A 124 -19.70 6.40 21.94
N ILE A 125 -18.62 7.18 22.01
CA ILE A 125 -18.63 8.50 22.67
C ILE A 125 -18.88 9.66 21.69
N ASP A 126 -19.22 9.35 20.42
CA ASP A 126 -19.35 10.31 19.32
C ASP A 126 -18.14 11.25 19.22
N ARG A 127 -16.94 10.71 19.45
CA ARG A 127 -15.68 11.46 19.32
C ARG A 127 -15.31 11.46 17.84
N PRO A 128 -15.32 12.62 17.17
CA PRO A 128 -14.80 12.67 15.81
C PRO A 128 -13.31 12.32 15.86
N ALA A 129 -12.91 11.38 15.01
CA ALA A 129 -11.50 11.01 14.92
C ALA A 129 -10.67 12.26 14.59
N GLU A 130 -9.60 12.47 15.35
CA GLU A 130 -8.67 13.60 15.11
C GLU A 130 -7.94 13.45 13.77
N HIS A 131 -7.86 12.21 13.28
CA HIS A 131 -7.16 11.77 12.07
C HIS A 131 -8.01 10.77 11.27
N PHE A 132 -7.68 10.52 10.01
CA PHE A 132 -8.29 9.41 9.27
C PHE A 132 -7.92 8.08 9.92
N TYR A 133 -8.89 7.17 10.07
CA TYR A 133 -8.65 5.87 10.69
C TYR A 133 -7.64 5.01 9.91
N GLU A 134 -7.50 5.24 8.61
CA GLU A 134 -6.45 4.68 7.77
C GLU A 134 -5.04 5.05 8.27
N ASP A 135 -4.82 6.33 8.61
CA ASP A 135 -3.53 6.82 9.09
C ASP A 135 -3.26 6.39 10.54
N ILE A 136 -4.32 6.31 11.36
CA ILE A 136 -4.25 5.75 12.72
C ILE A 136 -3.83 4.28 12.63
N LEU A 137 -4.47 3.48 11.77
CA LEU A 137 -4.14 2.07 11.56
C LEU A 137 -2.72 1.87 11.00
N ASP A 138 -2.27 2.69 10.04
CA ASP A 138 -0.88 2.63 9.55
C ASP A 138 0.12 2.92 10.67
N ASN A 139 -0.21 3.82 11.61
CA ASN A 139 0.64 4.09 12.77
C ASN A 139 0.69 2.89 13.75
N TYR A 140 -0.44 2.24 14.03
CA TYR A 140 -0.49 1.00 14.83
C TYR A 140 0.33 -0.11 14.20
N TYR A 141 0.14 -0.33 12.90
CA TYR A 141 0.91 -1.28 12.10
C TYR A 141 2.41 -0.98 12.17
N PHE A 142 2.81 0.29 11.97
CA PHE A 142 4.21 0.67 12.04
C PHE A 142 4.83 0.34 13.39
N ARG A 143 4.18 0.71 14.51
CA ARG A 143 4.68 0.41 15.86
C ARG A 143 4.79 -1.09 16.09
N TYR A 144 3.86 -1.87 15.56
CA TYR A 144 3.89 -3.32 15.63
C TYR A 144 5.09 -3.91 14.87
N VAL A 145 5.34 -3.44 13.65
CA VAL A 145 6.50 -3.86 12.86
C VAL A 145 7.81 -3.45 13.53
N MET A 146 7.92 -2.24 14.10
CA MET A 146 9.14 -1.80 14.78
C MET A 146 9.52 -2.69 15.98
N LYS A 147 8.52 -3.29 16.66
CA LYS A 147 8.76 -4.21 17.79
C LYS A 147 9.14 -5.63 17.36
N ARG A 148 8.68 -6.10 16.19
CA ARG A 148 8.76 -7.51 15.78
C ARG A 148 9.66 -7.79 14.58
N GLY A 149 9.83 -6.80 13.71
CA GLY A 149 10.68 -6.91 12.53
C GLY A 149 12.15 -7.00 12.89
N ASP A 150 12.93 -7.59 11.99
CA ASP A 150 14.38 -7.58 12.06
C ASP A 150 14.97 -6.26 11.53
N LYS A 151 16.28 -6.23 11.28
CA LYS A 151 16.93 -5.01 10.77
C LYS A 151 16.34 -4.62 9.41
N PHE A 152 16.29 -5.54 8.45
CA PHE A 152 15.81 -5.27 7.10
C PHE A 152 14.37 -4.76 7.08
N VAL A 153 13.43 -5.48 7.71
CA VAL A 153 12.01 -5.11 7.70
C VAL A 153 11.80 -3.75 8.35
N ARG A 154 12.48 -3.47 9.47
CA ARG A 154 12.35 -2.18 10.16
C ARG A 154 12.92 -1.02 9.35
N THR A 155 14.08 -1.21 8.75
CA THR A 155 14.73 -0.21 7.89
C THR A 155 13.84 0.11 6.69
N TRP A 156 13.33 -0.91 5.99
CA TRP A 156 12.44 -0.73 4.85
C TRP A 156 11.12 -0.04 5.23
N VAL A 157 10.44 -0.51 6.27
CA VAL A 157 9.13 0.06 6.66
C VAL A 157 9.27 1.49 7.18
N SER A 158 10.39 1.83 7.83
CA SER A 158 10.69 3.22 8.22
C SER A 158 10.93 4.10 7.00
N PHE A 159 11.74 3.65 6.06
CA PHE A 159 11.98 4.38 4.81
C PHE A 159 10.70 4.63 4.01
N ASP A 160 9.89 3.58 3.80
CA ASP A 160 8.61 3.70 3.09
C ASP A 160 7.62 4.61 3.83
N ARG A 161 7.59 4.57 5.17
CA ARG A 161 6.78 5.50 5.98
C ARG A 161 7.25 6.94 5.81
N SER A 162 8.56 7.20 5.84
CA SER A 162 9.09 8.56 5.68
C SER A 162 8.72 9.17 4.33
N ILE A 163 8.79 8.39 3.25
CA ILE A 163 8.31 8.83 1.92
C ILE A 163 6.83 9.23 1.99
N ARG A 164 5.98 8.39 2.58
CA ARG A 164 4.53 8.67 2.67
C ARG A 164 4.23 9.91 3.52
N LEU A 165 4.89 10.08 4.66
CA LEU A 165 4.73 11.25 5.52
C LEU A 165 5.14 12.54 4.80
N VAL A 166 6.26 12.52 4.07
CA VAL A 166 6.73 13.68 3.30
C VAL A 166 5.76 14.02 2.16
N LEU A 167 5.30 13.02 1.39
CA LEU A 167 4.30 13.24 0.33
C LEU A 167 2.97 13.79 0.89
N ALA A 168 2.54 13.31 2.06
CA ALA A 168 1.37 13.84 2.75
C ALA A 168 1.60 15.30 3.14
N ALA A 169 2.74 15.63 3.77
CA ALA A 169 3.08 16.99 4.16
C ALA A 169 3.18 17.97 2.97
N ILE A 170 3.70 17.52 1.82
CA ILE A 170 3.74 18.32 0.59
C ILE A 170 2.31 18.59 0.09
N THR A 171 1.45 17.57 0.05
CA THR A 171 0.04 17.69 -0.33
C THR A 171 -0.70 18.66 0.59
N ILE A 172 -0.51 18.51 1.90
CA ILE A 172 -1.08 19.40 2.93
C ILE A 172 -0.69 20.85 2.69
N LYS A 173 0.61 21.11 2.48
CA LYS A 173 1.12 22.47 2.20
C LYS A 173 0.56 23.03 0.89
N ARG A 174 0.41 22.21 -0.15
CA ARG A 174 -0.11 22.61 -1.47
C ARG A 174 -1.59 23.00 -1.41
N HIS A 175 -2.37 22.39 -0.52
CA HIS A 175 -3.80 22.58 -0.41
C HIS A 175 -4.23 23.37 0.85
N ASP A 176 -3.28 23.99 1.56
CA ASP A 176 -3.52 24.77 2.78
C ASP A 176 -4.34 24.01 3.85
N LEU A 177 -3.99 22.74 4.06
CA LEU A 177 -4.64 21.86 5.02
C LEU A 177 -3.94 21.88 6.39
N ASP A 178 -4.63 21.45 7.44
CA ASP A 178 -4.06 21.37 8.79
C ASP A 178 -3.19 20.11 8.97
N ALA A 179 -1.87 20.30 8.95
CA ALA A 179 -0.89 19.24 9.16
C ALA A 179 -1.06 18.50 10.49
N ARG A 180 -1.55 19.19 11.54
CA ARG A 180 -1.75 18.57 12.86
C ARG A 180 -2.84 17.52 12.85
N ARG A 181 -3.79 17.60 11.91
CA ARG A 181 -4.91 16.66 11.76
C ARG A 181 -4.63 15.53 10.77
N LEU A 182 -3.62 15.66 9.92
CA LEU A 182 -3.41 14.77 8.79
C LEU A 182 -2.12 13.95 8.85
N ILE A 183 -1.15 14.39 9.65
CA ILE A 183 0.10 13.64 9.84
C ILE A 183 0.01 12.93 11.18
N VAL A 184 0.05 11.60 11.20
CA VAL A 184 -0.07 10.77 12.41
C VAL A 184 1.28 10.20 12.84
N GLY A 185 1.55 10.22 14.15
CA GLY A 185 2.73 9.61 14.78
C GLY A 185 3.45 10.53 15.76
N ASP A 186 4.49 9.96 16.38
CA ASP A 186 5.21 10.58 17.50
C ASP A 186 6.71 10.77 17.21
N SER A 187 7.16 10.52 15.98
CA SER A 187 8.57 10.66 15.62
C SER A 187 8.99 12.12 15.46
N GLU A 188 10.30 12.34 15.54
CA GLU A 188 10.88 13.67 15.32
C GLU A 188 10.55 14.22 13.92
N LEU A 189 10.61 13.36 12.90
CA LEU A 189 10.17 13.70 11.54
C LEU A 189 8.71 14.20 11.53
N VAL A 190 7.78 13.49 12.19
CA VAL A 190 6.37 13.90 12.26
C VAL A 190 6.24 15.27 12.94
N ARG A 191 6.98 15.51 14.02
CA ARG A 191 6.97 16.80 14.73
C ARG A 191 7.39 17.95 13.82
N LEU A 192 8.50 17.79 13.09
CA LEU A 192 9.02 18.82 12.18
C LEU A 192 8.12 19.03 10.96
N LEU A 193 7.54 17.96 10.40
CA LEU A 193 6.59 18.07 9.29
C LEU A 193 5.32 18.82 9.72
N ARG A 194 4.77 18.53 10.91
CA ARG A 194 3.61 19.24 11.47
C ARG A 194 3.87 20.72 11.73
N SER A 195 5.10 21.09 12.11
CA SER A 195 5.48 22.49 12.32
C SER A 195 5.86 23.21 11.02
N GLY A 196 5.95 22.50 9.89
CA GLY A 196 6.44 23.04 8.63
C GLY A 196 7.93 23.41 8.65
N ASN A 197 8.71 22.88 9.60
CA ASN A 197 10.13 23.17 9.72
C ASN A 197 10.94 22.19 8.85
N TRP A 198 10.96 22.45 7.55
CA TRP A 198 11.64 21.62 6.55
C TRP A 198 13.17 21.70 6.62
N HIS A 199 13.71 22.79 7.14
CA HIS A 199 15.15 23.00 7.23
C HIS A 199 15.78 22.00 8.22
N ASP A 200 15.20 21.88 9.41
CA ASP A 200 15.78 21.05 10.47
C ASP A 200 15.68 19.54 10.16
N ILE A 201 14.81 19.14 9.23
CA ILE A 201 14.71 17.75 8.77
C ILE A 201 16.01 17.29 8.08
N SER A 202 16.78 18.21 7.50
CA SER A 202 18.08 17.88 6.87
C SER A 202 19.12 17.33 7.85
N PHE A 203 18.93 17.55 9.16
CA PHE A 203 19.81 17.03 10.22
C PHE A 203 19.34 15.69 10.80
N LEU A 204 18.18 15.18 10.38
CA LEU A 204 17.67 13.86 10.78
C LEU A 204 18.24 12.75 9.89
N GLU A 205 18.11 11.49 10.33
CA GLU A 205 18.45 10.31 9.53
C GLU A 205 17.64 10.27 8.22
N GLU A 206 16.41 10.78 8.24
CA GLU A 206 15.53 10.84 7.07
C GLU A 206 15.82 12.01 6.13
N GLY A 207 16.79 12.87 6.46
CA GLY A 207 17.08 14.09 5.69
C GLY A 207 17.32 13.81 4.20
N GLU A 208 18.12 12.79 3.88
CA GLU A 208 18.42 12.42 2.48
C GLU A 208 17.16 12.00 1.71
N VAL A 209 16.33 11.13 2.29
CA VAL A 209 15.10 10.66 1.62
C VAL A 209 14.11 11.82 1.46
N VAL A 210 14.01 12.71 2.45
CA VAL A 210 13.14 13.89 2.38
C VAL A 210 13.56 14.79 1.22
N GLN A 211 14.85 15.08 1.04
CA GLN A 211 15.34 15.89 -0.07
C GLN A 211 15.04 15.25 -1.43
N LYS A 212 15.28 13.94 -1.58
CA LYS A 212 14.95 13.22 -2.83
C LYS A 212 13.45 13.27 -3.14
N VAL A 213 12.59 13.08 -2.14
CA VAL A 213 11.13 13.14 -2.33
C VAL A 213 10.68 14.56 -2.68
N LEU A 214 11.25 15.59 -2.05
CA LEU A 214 10.97 16.99 -2.41
C LEU A 214 11.32 17.28 -3.88
N GLN A 215 12.50 16.87 -4.33
CA GLN A 215 12.90 17.01 -5.73
C GLN A 215 11.96 16.25 -6.68
N ILE A 216 11.59 15.02 -6.35
CA ILE A 216 10.63 14.24 -7.15
C ILE A 216 9.24 14.92 -7.17
N SER A 217 8.87 15.62 -6.10
CA SER A 217 7.55 16.27 -5.99
C SER A 217 7.33 17.47 -6.90
N GLU A 218 8.41 18.02 -7.45
CA GLU A 218 8.40 19.09 -8.46
C GLU A 218 7.97 18.57 -9.84
N GLU A 219 7.97 17.25 -10.06
CA GLU A 219 7.42 16.65 -11.27
C GLU A 219 5.90 16.87 -11.35
N GLU A 220 5.46 17.49 -12.45
CA GLU A 220 4.07 17.85 -12.69
C GLU A 220 3.24 16.64 -13.10
N ASP A 221 3.82 15.74 -13.91
CA ASP A 221 3.14 14.52 -14.34
C ASP A 221 3.02 13.54 -13.16
N LEU A 222 1.78 13.25 -12.76
CA LEU A 222 1.48 12.40 -11.62
C LEU A 222 2.02 10.98 -11.79
N SER A 223 1.95 10.43 -13.00
CA SER A 223 2.41 9.07 -13.31
C SER A 223 3.94 9.01 -13.27
N ALA A 224 4.61 9.99 -13.88
CA ALA A 224 6.07 10.11 -13.82
C ALA A 224 6.56 10.30 -12.38
N ARG A 225 5.83 11.08 -11.57
CA ARG A 225 6.14 11.26 -10.15
C ARG A 225 6.00 9.96 -9.36
N GLU A 226 4.91 9.22 -9.53
CA GLU A 226 4.72 7.91 -8.90
C GLU A 226 5.83 6.93 -9.29
N HIS A 227 6.20 6.89 -10.57
CA HIS A 227 7.27 6.04 -11.06
C HIS A 227 8.63 6.40 -10.45
N ARG A 228 8.97 7.70 -10.36
CA ARG A 228 10.22 8.15 -9.71
C ARG A 228 10.26 7.81 -8.22
N ILE A 229 9.12 7.88 -7.51
CA ILE A 229 9.04 7.44 -6.11
C ILE A 229 9.30 5.94 -6.00
N ASP A 230 8.73 5.13 -6.89
CA ASP A 230 8.98 3.69 -6.89
C ASP A 230 10.42 3.34 -7.31
N GLN A 231 11.02 4.11 -8.22
CA GLN A 231 12.44 3.98 -8.55
C GLN A 231 13.33 4.28 -7.34
N LEU A 232 13.06 5.36 -6.60
CA LEU A 232 13.77 5.69 -5.36
C LEU A 232 13.69 4.53 -4.35
N LYS A 233 12.51 3.91 -4.23
CA LYS A 233 12.30 2.73 -3.39
C LYS A 233 13.07 1.51 -3.87
N TRP A 234 13.10 1.29 -5.18
CA TRP A 234 13.84 0.19 -5.81
C TRP A 234 15.34 0.30 -5.53
N GLU A 235 15.92 1.47 -5.78
CA GLU A 235 17.34 1.76 -5.53
C GLU A 235 17.71 1.58 -4.06
N TYR A 236 16.81 1.99 -3.15
CA TYR A 236 17.01 1.75 -1.72
C TYR A 236 17.03 0.26 -1.39
N LEU A 237 16.11 -0.53 -1.93
CA LEU A 237 16.10 -1.99 -1.74
C LEU A 237 17.38 -2.64 -2.30
N ASP A 238 17.86 -2.23 -3.48
CA ASP A 238 19.14 -2.70 -4.02
C ASP A 238 20.30 -2.40 -3.06
N SER A 239 20.32 -1.22 -2.45
CA SER A 239 21.37 -0.84 -1.49
C SER A 239 21.36 -1.71 -0.23
N LEU A 240 20.17 -2.15 0.23
CA LEU A 240 20.03 -2.99 1.42
C LEU A 240 20.47 -4.44 1.17
N THR A 241 20.28 -4.95 -0.05
CA THR A 241 20.55 -6.35 -0.39
C THR A 241 21.82 -6.57 -1.22
N PHE A 242 22.60 -5.51 -1.46
CA PHE A 242 23.80 -5.59 -2.31
C PHE A 242 24.82 -6.65 -1.86
N ALA A 243 24.98 -6.82 -0.54
CA ALA A 243 25.98 -7.71 0.03
C ALA A 243 25.54 -9.19 0.12
N ASP A 244 24.25 -9.47 0.01
CA ASP A 244 23.69 -10.81 0.24
C ASP A 244 22.65 -11.15 -0.82
N THR A 245 23.01 -12.09 -1.69
CA THR A 245 22.21 -12.47 -2.87
C THR A 245 21.17 -13.56 -2.56
N PHE A 246 21.30 -14.29 -1.45
CA PHE A 246 20.49 -15.48 -1.18
C PHE A 246 19.92 -15.53 0.24
N SER A 247 19.74 -14.36 0.86
CA SER A 247 19.11 -14.24 2.18
C SER A 247 17.61 -14.03 2.12
N ILE A 248 16.97 -14.12 3.29
CA ILE A 248 15.58 -13.69 3.45
C ILE A 248 15.40 -12.23 3.03
N ASP A 249 16.36 -11.35 3.35
CA ASP A 249 16.30 -9.92 2.99
C ASP A 249 16.20 -9.75 1.47
N THR A 250 16.97 -10.55 0.70
CA THR A 250 16.89 -10.56 -0.77
C THR A 250 15.51 -11.03 -1.26
N MET A 251 14.94 -12.06 -0.63
CA MET A 251 13.62 -12.57 -1.01
C MET A 251 12.51 -11.57 -0.68
N LEU A 252 12.59 -10.88 0.45
CA LEU A 252 11.64 -9.83 0.82
C LEU A 252 11.80 -8.59 -0.06
N ALA A 253 13.04 -8.20 -0.42
CA ALA A 253 13.27 -7.14 -1.40
C ALA A 253 12.71 -7.50 -2.78
N TYR A 254 12.85 -8.77 -3.19
CA TYR A 254 12.26 -9.27 -4.43
C TYR A 254 10.73 -9.13 -4.41
N LEU A 255 10.06 -9.53 -3.32
CA LEU A 255 8.61 -9.33 -3.15
C LEU A 255 8.22 -7.87 -3.36
N LEU A 256 8.91 -6.95 -2.68
CA LEU A 256 8.60 -5.52 -2.68
C LEU A 256 8.80 -4.91 -4.07
N LYS A 257 9.85 -5.31 -4.80
CA LYS A 257 10.09 -4.92 -6.20
C LYS A 257 9.02 -5.49 -7.13
N LEU A 258 8.62 -6.74 -6.92
CA LEU A 258 7.56 -7.37 -7.68
C LEU A 258 6.21 -6.65 -7.47
N GLN A 259 5.95 -6.16 -6.26
CA GLN A 259 4.78 -5.32 -5.98
C GLN A 259 4.81 -4.01 -6.76
N MET A 260 5.97 -3.35 -6.87
CA MET A 260 6.12 -2.14 -7.70
C MET A 260 5.80 -2.42 -9.17
N LEU A 261 6.38 -3.49 -9.75
CA LEU A 261 6.10 -3.88 -11.14
C LEU A 261 4.63 -4.22 -11.38
N SER A 262 4.02 -4.95 -10.44
CA SER A 262 2.60 -5.30 -10.51
C SER A 262 1.71 -4.06 -10.55
N ARG A 263 2.02 -3.04 -9.73
CA ARG A 263 1.30 -1.76 -9.75
C ARG A 263 1.46 -1.04 -11.09
N TRP A 264 2.67 -0.94 -11.63
CA TRP A 264 2.89 -0.29 -12.93
C TRP A 264 2.11 -0.99 -14.07
N SER A 265 2.16 -2.32 -14.12
CA SER A 265 1.39 -3.11 -15.10
C SER A 265 -0.13 -2.92 -14.95
N SER A 266 -0.64 -2.83 -13.71
CA SER A 266 -2.07 -2.60 -13.48
C SER A 266 -2.54 -1.20 -13.91
N LEU A 267 -1.71 -0.17 -13.70
CA LEU A 267 -1.95 1.19 -14.16
C LEU A 267 -2.02 1.23 -15.69
N ASP A 268 -1.08 0.58 -16.38
CA ASP A 268 -1.08 0.50 -17.84
C ASP A 268 -2.29 -0.26 -18.41
N ALA A 269 -2.75 -1.31 -17.74
CA ALA A 269 -3.95 -2.05 -18.14
C ALA A 269 -5.24 -1.24 -17.97
N GLU A 270 -5.37 -0.47 -16.89
CA GLU A 270 -6.50 0.45 -16.66
C GLU A 270 -6.51 1.58 -17.69
N ILE A 271 -5.34 2.20 -17.92
CA ILE A 271 -5.16 3.25 -18.93
C ILE A 271 -5.45 2.69 -20.33
N GLY A 272 -4.96 1.49 -20.65
CA GLY A 272 -5.23 0.80 -21.90
C GLY A 272 -6.72 0.50 -22.09
N LYS A 273 -7.43 0.05 -21.04
CA LYS A 273 -8.88 -0.16 -21.07
C LYS A 273 -9.66 1.15 -21.25
N SER A 274 -9.22 2.26 -20.66
CA SER A 274 -9.85 3.58 -20.85
C SER A 274 -9.66 4.07 -22.28
N ARG A 275 -8.43 4.03 -22.80
CA ARG A 275 -8.12 4.40 -24.18
C ARG A 275 -8.85 3.53 -25.20
N PHE A 276 -8.96 2.22 -24.95
CA PHE A 276 -9.73 1.31 -25.81
C PHE A 276 -11.23 1.66 -25.81
N ARG A 277 -11.80 1.97 -24.64
CA ARG A 277 -13.20 2.44 -24.54
C ARG A 277 -13.40 3.75 -25.30
N GLU A 278 -12.49 4.72 -25.16
CA GLU A 278 -12.53 5.99 -25.90
C GLU A 278 -12.48 5.78 -27.42
N ILE A 279 -11.61 4.88 -27.91
CA ILE A 279 -11.53 4.53 -29.32
C ILE A 279 -12.83 3.89 -29.82
N ILE A 280 -13.40 2.94 -29.07
CA ILE A 280 -14.68 2.31 -29.40
C ILE A 280 -15.83 3.34 -29.40
N ASP A 281 -15.85 4.26 -28.44
CA ASP A 281 -16.85 5.31 -28.37
C ASP A 281 -16.73 6.30 -29.54
N GLN A 282 -15.51 6.65 -29.95
CA GLN A 282 -15.26 7.46 -31.15
C GLN A 282 -15.72 6.74 -32.43
N LEU A 283 -15.36 5.47 -32.61
CA LEU A 283 -15.79 4.65 -33.75
C LEU A 283 -17.32 4.49 -33.82
N ASN A 284 -17.97 4.30 -32.67
CA ASN A 284 -19.43 4.25 -32.59
C ASN A 284 -20.09 5.61 -32.90
N HIS A 285 -19.44 6.72 -32.54
CA HIS A 285 -19.92 8.05 -32.83
C HIS A 285 -19.78 8.41 -34.31
N GLU A 286 -18.66 8.05 -34.95
CA GLU A 286 -18.42 8.22 -36.38
C GLU A 286 -19.40 7.37 -37.20
N SER A 287 -19.57 6.09 -36.83
CA SER A 287 -20.52 5.20 -37.49
C SER A 287 -21.97 5.70 -37.41
N ARG A 288 -22.37 6.28 -36.26
CA ARG A 288 -23.69 6.91 -36.11
C ARG A 288 -23.82 8.19 -36.93
N SER A 289 -22.77 9.02 -36.98
CA SER A 289 -22.75 10.25 -37.80
C SER A 289 -22.91 9.94 -39.29
N ASP A 290 -22.24 8.90 -39.78
CA ASP A 290 -22.28 8.51 -41.18
C ASP A 290 -23.62 7.86 -41.55
N LEU A 291 -24.23 7.09 -40.65
CA LEU A 291 -25.59 6.57 -40.82
C LEU A 291 -26.65 7.68 -40.83
N GLU A 292 -26.48 8.73 -40.05
CA GLU A 292 -27.36 9.90 -40.04
C GLU A 292 -27.22 10.75 -41.31
N LYS A 293 -25.99 10.98 -41.78
CA LYS A 293 -25.73 11.63 -43.07
C LYS A 293 -26.33 10.83 -44.23
N PHE A 294 -26.12 9.51 -44.25
CA PHE A 294 -26.71 8.63 -45.27
C PHE A 294 -28.25 8.65 -45.24
N ARG A 295 -28.88 8.63 -44.05
CA ARG A 295 -30.34 8.78 -43.92
C ARG A 295 -30.84 10.15 -44.36
N ALA A 296 -30.08 11.22 -44.12
CA ALA A 296 -30.44 12.57 -44.53
C ALA A 296 -30.34 12.74 -46.07
N GLU A 297 -29.34 12.15 -46.70
CA GLU A 297 -29.18 12.11 -48.16
C GLU A 297 -30.25 11.25 -48.84
N ALA A 298 -30.56 10.07 -48.29
CA ALA A 298 -31.63 9.21 -48.78
C ALA A 298 -33.03 9.88 -48.69
N LYS A 299 -33.28 10.71 -47.66
CA LYS A 299 -34.52 11.49 -47.55
C LYS A 299 -34.59 12.67 -48.52
N ARG A 300 -33.45 13.23 -48.96
CA ARG A 300 -33.41 14.29 -49.99
C ARG A 300 -33.68 13.76 -51.39
N HIS A 301 -33.28 12.53 -51.69
CA HIS A 301 -33.54 11.89 -53.00
C HIS A 301 -35.00 11.45 -53.22
N ASN A 302 -35.79 11.27 -52.17
CA ASN A 302 -37.21 10.88 -52.24
C ASN A 302 -38.19 12.09 -52.26
N ARG A 303 -37.71 13.30 -52.50
CA ARG A 303 -38.53 14.55 -52.59
C ARG A 303 -38.44 15.26 -53.96
N LEU A 304 -38.01 14.55 -55.00
CA LEU A 304 -38.19 14.93 -56.40
C LEU A 304 -39.15 13.93 -57.06
#